data_AF-A0ABD1VUI2-F1
#
_entry.id   AF-A0ABD1VUI2-F1
#
_cell.length_a   1.000
_cell.length_b   1.000
_cell.length_c   1.000
_cell.angle_alpha   90.00
_cell.angle_beta   90.00
_cell.angle_gamma   90.00
#
_symmetry.space_group_name_H-M   'P 1'
#
loop_
_entity.id
_entity.type
_entity.pdbx_description
1 polymer ?
#
loop_
_entity_poly.entity_id
_entity_poly.type
_entity_poly.pdbx_seq_one_letter_code
_entity_poly.pdbx_strand_id
1 'polypeptide(L)'
;MRTAYEQLQADLKEFDSNILQLTKQLDNANAVQKVAAEVLEATNKEKRHLQIESESHELEVQRLRGDLEVFEKERKKAEAKVARLLGEKKEMEAKLESVEADFIANFINTEAYTNFSDYFARVGHQEVLAVLRTEHPDLDHGPLQARFPPPEAKGEDGS
;
A
#
# COMPACT_ATOMS: atom_id res chain seq x y z
N MET A 1 9.70 -49.33 94.46
CA MET A 1 10.29 -49.67 93.14
C MET A 1 9.27 -49.68 92.00
N ARG A 2 8.03 -50.16 92.19
CA ARG A 2 7.00 -50.26 91.13
C ARG A 2 6.67 -48.93 90.41
N THR A 3 6.61 -47.83 91.16
CA THR A 3 6.27 -46.49 90.64
C THR A 3 7.33 -45.85 89.74
N ALA A 4 8.63 -46.08 90.02
CA ALA A 4 9.70 -45.54 89.17
C ALA A 4 9.77 -46.26 87.80
N TYR A 5 9.44 -47.55 87.78
CA TYR A 5 9.38 -48.34 86.55
C TYR A 5 8.21 -47.89 85.65
N GLU A 6 7.04 -47.65 86.24
CA GLU A 6 5.86 -47.14 85.52
C GLU A 6 6.10 -45.75 84.93
N GLN A 7 6.77 -44.86 85.68
CA GLN A 7 7.16 -43.53 85.18
C GLN A 7 8.11 -43.64 83.99
N LEU A 8 9.16 -44.45 84.09
CA LEU A 8 10.11 -44.68 83.00
C LEU A 8 9.43 -45.23 81.74
N GLN A 9 8.42 -46.09 81.92
CA GLN A 9 7.67 -46.67 80.82
C GLN A 9 6.75 -45.65 80.13
N ALA A 10 6.22 -44.67 80.87
CA ALA A 10 5.47 -43.56 80.31
C ALA A 10 6.39 -42.62 79.51
N ASP A 11 7.54 -42.25 80.08
CA ASP A 11 8.52 -41.38 79.44
C ASP A 11 9.06 -42.00 78.15
N LEU A 12 9.31 -43.32 78.12
CA LEU A 12 9.71 -44.07 76.91
C LEU A 12 8.64 -43.98 75.81
N LYS A 13 7.35 -44.16 76.15
CA LYS A 13 6.26 -44.05 75.17
C LYS A 13 6.11 -42.64 74.63
N GLU A 14 6.26 -41.64 75.48
CA GLU A 14 6.24 -40.24 75.08
C GLU A 14 7.42 -39.92 74.15
N PHE A 15 8.61 -40.41 74.49
CA PHE A 15 9.81 -40.27 73.66
C PHE A 15 9.63 -40.94 72.28
N ASP A 16 9.10 -42.16 72.22
CA ASP A 16 8.80 -42.85 70.97
C ASP A 16 7.77 -42.09 70.12
N SER A 17 6.72 -41.55 70.76
CA SER A 17 5.72 -40.69 70.10
C SER A 17 6.36 -39.44 69.51
N ASN A 18 7.26 -38.78 70.26
CA ASN A 18 7.98 -37.59 69.81
C ASN A 18 8.92 -37.91 68.64
N ILE A 19 9.64 -39.04 68.67
CA ILE A 19 10.45 -39.50 67.54
C ILE A 19 9.58 -39.67 66.30
N LEU A 20 8.45 -40.36 66.42
CA LEU A 20 7.56 -40.60 65.28
C LEU A 20 7.04 -39.30 64.66
N GLN A 21 6.72 -38.30 65.50
CA GLN A 21 6.30 -36.98 65.02
C GLN A 21 7.46 -36.24 64.32
N LEU A 22 8.66 -36.25 64.89
CA LEU A 22 9.83 -35.61 64.30
C LEU A 22 10.20 -36.24 62.96
N THR A 23 10.14 -37.57 62.83
CA THR A 23 10.36 -38.27 61.56
C THR A 23 9.36 -37.81 60.50
N LYS A 24 8.07 -37.73 60.83
CA LYS A 24 7.05 -37.24 59.89
C LYS A 24 7.28 -35.78 59.47
N GLN A 25 7.69 -34.93 60.41
CA GLN A 25 8.01 -33.53 60.12
C GLN A 25 9.23 -33.42 59.19
N LEU A 26 10.26 -34.24 59.43
CA LEU A 26 11.45 -34.29 58.59
C LEU A 26 11.13 -34.79 57.17
N ASP A 27 10.31 -35.83 57.04
CA ASP A 27 9.88 -36.35 55.74
C ASP A 27 9.08 -35.29 54.95
N ASN A 28 8.18 -34.58 55.63
CA ASN A 28 7.45 -33.46 55.02
C ASN A 28 8.40 -32.33 54.61
N ALA A 29 9.35 -31.94 55.46
CA ALA A 29 10.32 -30.90 55.14
C ALA A 29 11.15 -31.27 53.90
N ASN A 30 11.60 -32.53 53.81
CA ASN A 30 12.32 -33.05 52.66
C ASN A 30 11.47 -33.04 51.38
N ALA A 31 10.19 -33.42 51.48
CA ALA A 31 9.26 -33.38 50.35
C ALA A 31 9.04 -31.94 49.85
N VAL A 32 8.83 -30.99 50.77
CA VAL A 32 8.68 -29.56 50.45
C VAL A 32 9.96 -29.02 49.80
N GLN A 33 11.13 -29.34 50.35
CA GLN A 33 12.41 -28.89 49.79
C GLN A 33 12.62 -29.42 48.36
N LYS A 34 12.24 -30.67 48.10
CA LYS A 34 12.31 -31.25 46.76
C LYS A 34 11.42 -30.50 45.77
N VAL A 35 10.16 -30.26 46.12
CA VAL A 35 9.22 -29.51 45.27
C VAL A 35 9.71 -28.08 45.04
N ALA A 36 10.23 -27.42 46.07
CA ALA A 36 10.78 -26.07 45.95
C ALA A 36 11.97 -26.02 44.97
N ALA A 37 12.85 -27.03 44.99
CA ALA A 37 13.96 -27.14 44.05
C ALA A 37 13.48 -27.32 42.60
N GLU A 38 12.51 -28.20 42.38
CA GLU A 38 11.91 -28.44 41.05
C GLU A 38 11.24 -27.17 40.49
N VAL A 39 10.49 -26.44 41.33
CA VAL A 39 9.85 -25.17 40.94
C VAL A 39 10.89 -24.10 40.59
N LEU A 40 11.97 -23.99 41.37
CA LEU A 40 13.05 -23.05 41.08
C LEU A 40 13.75 -23.37 39.75
N GLU A 41 13.99 -24.65 39.46
CA GLU A 41 14.57 -25.07 38.19
C GLU A 41 13.65 -24.73 37.00
N ALA A 42 12.36 -25.05 37.12
CA ALA A 42 11.38 -24.75 36.08
C ALA A 42 11.27 -23.23 35.83
N THR A 43 11.20 -22.44 36.89
CA THR A 43 11.14 -20.98 36.82
C THR A 43 12.40 -20.38 36.19
N ASN A 44 13.58 -20.91 36.54
CA ASN A 44 14.83 -20.45 35.93
C ASN A 44 14.92 -20.79 34.44
N LYS A 45 14.38 -21.95 34.02
CA LYS A 45 14.31 -22.34 32.62
C LYS A 45 13.38 -21.42 31.83
N GLU A 46 12.20 -21.13 32.37
CA GLU A 46 11.23 -20.21 31.78
C GLU A 46 11.80 -18.79 31.68
N LYS A 47 12.45 -18.29 32.74
CA LYS A 47 13.14 -16.99 32.73
C LYS A 47 14.16 -16.88 31.60
N ARG A 48 14.98 -17.91 31.38
CA ARG A 48 15.96 -17.92 30.27
C ARG A 48 15.26 -17.91 28.91
N HIS A 49 14.16 -18.66 28.77
CA HIS A 49 13.40 -18.69 27.53
C HIS A 49 12.83 -17.30 27.19
N LEU A 50 12.18 -16.65 28.16
CA LEU A 50 11.64 -15.30 28.00
C LEU A 50 12.74 -14.27 27.69
N GLN A 51 13.93 -14.41 28.27
CA GLN A 51 15.06 -13.54 27.95
C GLN A 51 15.48 -13.68 26.48
N ILE A 52 15.61 -14.90 25.97
CA ILE A 52 15.96 -15.15 24.56
C ILE A 52 14.88 -14.59 23.63
N GLU A 53 13.61 -14.78 23.97
CA GLU A 53 12.49 -14.27 23.18
C GLU A 53 12.48 -12.73 23.15
N SER A 54 12.75 -12.09 24.29
CA SER A 54 12.88 -10.63 24.39
C SER A 54 14.03 -10.10 23.53
N GLU A 55 15.20 -10.74 23.57
CA GLU A 55 16.35 -10.36 22.74
C GLU A 55 16.03 -10.51 21.24
N SER A 56 15.33 -11.59 20.87
CA SER A 56 14.87 -11.81 19.49
C SER A 56 13.89 -10.72 19.04
N HIS A 57 12.91 -10.35 19.87
CA HIS A 57 11.96 -9.28 19.54
C HIS A 57 12.66 -7.92 19.42
N GLU A 58 13.65 -7.64 20.26
CA GLU A 58 14.41 -6.40 20.18
C GLU A 58 15.17 -6.27 18.85
N LEU A 59 15.81 -7.35 18.40
CA LEU A 59 16.48 -7.40 17.09
C LEU A 59 15.51 -7.20 15.93
N GLU A 60 14.33 -7.82 15.98
CA GLU A 60 13.31 -7.67 14.94
C GLU A 60 12.78 -6.23 14.89
N VAL A 61 12.55 -5.61 16.04
CA VAL A 61 12.16 -4.20 16.11
C VAL A 61 13.24 -3.28 15.52
N GLN A 62 14.52 -3.56 15.79
CA GLN A 62 15.62 -2.80 15.20
C GLN A 62 15.66 -2.94 13.66
N ARG A 63 15.49 -4.17 13.15
CA ARG A 63 15.41 -4.43 11.71
C ARG A 63 14.28 -3.66 11.05
N LEU A 64 13.06 -3.76 11.61
CA LEU A 64 11.88 -3.09 11.07
C LEU A 64 12.02 -1.56 11.08
N ARG A 65 12.67 -0.99 12.11
CA ARG A 65 12.99 0.45 12.13
C ARG A 65 13.95 0.83 11.00
N GLY A 66 14.98 0.01 10.74
CA GLY A 66 15.90 0.20 9.62
C GLY A 66 15.18 0.17 8.27
N ASP A 67 14.31 -0.82 8.07
CA ASP A 67 13.52 -0.94 6.83
C ASP A 67 12.60 0.28 6.65
N LEU A 68 11.94 0.75 7.71
CA LEU A 68 11.10 1.94 7.68
C LEU A 68 11.88 3.19 7.24
N GLU A 69 13.10 3.40 7.76
CA GLU A 69 13.95 4.52 7.35
C GLU A 69 14.33 4.46 5.86
N VAL A 70 14.59 3.26 5.33
CA VAL A 70 14.87 3.06 3.90
C VAL A 70 13.63 3.41 3.08
N PHE A 71 12.46 2.89 3.45
CA PHE A 71 11.20 3.19 2.76
C PHE A 71 10.86 4.68 2.80
N GLU A 72 11.09 5.37 3.92
CA GLU A 72 10.86 6.81 4.00
C GLU A 72 11.77 7.61 3.06
N LYS A 73 13.04 7.20 2.92
CA LYS A 73 13.98 7.82 1.97
C LYS A 73 13.54 7.59 0.53
N GLU A 74 13.10 6.39 0.19
CA GLU A 74 12.58 6.07 -1.14
C GLU A 74 11.29 6.82 -1.45
N ARG A 75 10.36 6.91 -0.49
CA ARG A 75 9.12 7.68 -0.60
C ARG A 75 9.41 9.14 -0.92
N LYS A 76 10.32 9.78 -0.17
CA LYS A 76 10.74 11.18 -0.42
C LYS A 76 11.35 11.37 -1.81
N LYS A 77 12.19 10.42 -2.27
CA LYS A 77 12.75 10.45 -3.63
C LYS A 77 11.66 10.32 -4.70
N ALA A 78 10.69 9.43 -4.50
CA ALA A 78 9.57 9.26 -5.41
C ALA A 78 8.69 10.51 -5.48
N GLU A 79 8.36 11.12 -4.33
CA GLU A 79 7.63 12.39 -4.26
C GLU A 79 8.35 13.51 -5.02
N ALA A 80 9.66 13.66 -4.82
CA ALA A 80 10.45 14.65 -5.55
C ALA A 80 10.45 14.38 -7.06
N LYS A 81 10.55 13.11 -7.48
CA LYS A 81 10.48 12.72 -8.89
C LYS A 81 9.12 13.03 -9.50
N VAL A 82 8.03 12.76 -8.78
CA VAL A 82 6.66 13.09 -9.23
C VAL A 82 6.49 14.59 -9.38
N ALA A 83 6.95 15.39 -8.40
CA ALA A 83 6.88 16.84 -8.48
C ALA A 83 7.63 17.39 -9.70
N ARG A 84 8.83 16.86 -9.98
CA ARG A 84 9.61 17.23 -11.17
C ARG A 84 8.89 16.87 -12.47
N LEU A 85 8.38 15.64 -12.59
CA LEU A 85 7.67 15.18 -13.78
C LEU A 85 6.37 15.98 -14.03
N LEU A 86 5.66 16.39 -12.97
CA LEU A 86 4.50 17.26 -13.08
C LEU A 86 4.89 18.65 -13.61
N GLY A 87 6.04 19.19 -13.20
CA GLY A 87 6.59 20.43 -13.75
C GLY A 87 6.93 20.30 -15.24
N GLU A 88 7.69 19.26 -15.60
CA GLU A 88 8.06 18.96 -17.00
C GLU A 88 6.81 18.77 -17.89
N LYS A 89 5.79 18.07 -17.38
CA LYS A 89 4.52 17.88 -18.09
C LYS A 89 3.84 19.22 -18.38
N LYS A 90 3.71 20.10 -17.38
CA LYS A 90 3.10 21.42 -17.56
C LYS A 90 3.85 22.28 -18.57
N GLU A 91 5.18 22.24 -18.54
CA GLU A 91 6.00 22.96 -19.51
C GLU A 91 5.78 22.43 -20.94
N MET A 92 5.69 21.10 -21.10
CA MET A 92 5.40 20.47 -22.39
C MET A 92 4.00 20.82 -22.90
N GLU A 93 2.99 20.82 -22.02
CA GLU A 93 1.62 21.24 -22.37
C GLU A 93 1.61 22.69 -22.86
N ALA A 94 2.27 23.61 -22.17
CA ALA A 94 2.37 25.01 -22.59
C ALA A 94 3.11 25.18 -23.93
N LYS A 95 4.19 24.41 -24.16
CA LYS A 95 4.90 24.41 -25.44
C LYS A 95 4.03 23.88 -26.58
N LEU A 96 3.26 22.83 -26.33
CA LEU A 96 2.32 22.28 -27.31
C LEU A 96 1.28 23.32 -27.71
N GLU A 97 0.64 23.98 -26.74
CA GLU A 97 -0.33 25.05 -26.99
C GLU A 97 0.28 26.20 -27.80
N SER A 98 1.52 26.61 -27.49
CA SER A 98 2.24 27.63 -28.25
C SER A 98 2.51 27.19 -29.69
N VAL A 99 2.97 25.96 -29.91
CA VAL A 99 3.28 25.43 -31.25
C VAL A 99 2.00 25.28 -32.08
N GLU A 100 0.89 24.84 -31.47
CA GLU A 100 -0.41 24.78 -32.14
C GLU A 100 -0.88 26.17 -32.57
N ALA A 101 -0.77 27.16 -31.69
CA ALA A 101 -1.10 28.55 -32.01
C ALA A 101 -0.22 29.11 -33.14
N ASP A 102 1.09 28.89 -33.07
CA ASP A 102 2.05 29.31 -34.10
C ASP A 102 1.80 28.61 -35.44
N PHE A 103 1.46 27.31 -35.43
CA PHE A 103 1.12 26.56 -36.63
C PHE A 103 -0.13 27.15 -37.30
N ILE A 104 -1.21 27.37 -36.54
CA ILE A 104 -2.45 27.95 -37.06
C ILE A 104 -2.19 29.35 -37.64
N ALA A 105 -1.46 30.19 -36.90
CA ALA A 105 -1.14 31.54 -37.33
C ALA A 105 -0.33 31.54 -38.63
N ASN A 106 0.67 30.67 -38.75
CA ASN A 106 1.48 30.59 -39.98
C ASN A 106 0.70 29.95 -41.13
N PHE A 107 -0.09 28.90 -40.88
CA PHE A 107 -0.87 28.20 -41.90
C PHE A 107 -1.86 29.13 -42.60
N ILE A 108 -2.64 29.91 -41.84
CA ILE A 108 -3.62 30.86 -42.39
C ILE A 108 -2.96 31.93 -43.28
N ASN A 109 -1.71 32.27 -42.99
CA ASN A 109 -0.96 33.28 -43.74
C ASN A 109 -0.16 32.70 -44.92
N THR A 110 -0.30 31.40 -45.22
CA THR A 110 0.37 30.78 -46.37
C THR A 110 -0.45 30.90 -47.65
N GLU A 111 0.26 31.00 -48.77
CA GLU A 111 -0.33 30.90 -50.11
C GLU A 111 -1.09 29.57 -50.31
N ALA A 112 -0.70 28.51 -49.60
CA ALA A 112 -1.41 27.24 -49.60
C ALA A 112 -2.82 27.35 -49.00
N TYR A 113 -3.00 28.08 -47.90
CA TYR A 113 -4.33 28.35 -47.34
C TYR A 113 -5.15 29.26 -48.25
N THR A 114 -4.55 30.30 -48.84
CA THR A 114 -5.24 31.16 -49.82
C THR A 114 -5.69 30.35 -51.04
N ASN A 115 -4.82 29.52 -51.61
CA ASN A 115 -5.14 28.66 -52.75
C ASN A 115 -6.21 27.62 -52.39
N PHE A 116 -6.14 27.05 -51.19
CA PHE A 116 -7.15 26.14 -50.66
C PHE A 116 -8.50 26.86 -50.47
N SER A 117 -8.51 28.01 -49.82
CA SER A 117 -9.70 28.83 -49.59
C SER A 117 -10.33 29.28 -50.92
N ASP A 118 -9.52 29.72 -51.88
CA ASP A 118 -9.98 30.14 -53.21
C ASP A 118 -10.52 28.96 -54.01
N TYR A 119 -9.89 27.78 -53.93
CA TYR A 119 -10.41 26.55 -54.52
C TYR A 119 -11.78 26.20 -53.93
N PHE A 120 -11.91 26.21 -52.60
CA PHE A 120 -13.18 25.93 -51.92
C PHE A 120 -14.27 26.97 -52.23
N ALA A 121 -13.91 28.25 -52.33
CA ALA A 121 -14.82 29.32 -52.71
C ALA A 121 -15.32 29.17 -54.16
N ARG A 122 -14.49 28.60 -55.07
CA ARG A 122 -14.85 28.36 -56.48
C ARG A 122 -15.68 27.10 -56.69
N VAL A 123 -15.32 26.02 -56.00
CA VAL A 123 -15.90 24.67 -56.21
C VAL A 123 -17.24 24.54 -55.46
N GLY A 124 -17.52 25.41 -54.49
CA GLY A 124 -18.77 25.35 -53.75
C GLY A 124 -18.82 24.13 -52.83
N HIS A 125 -19.40 24.30 -51.65
CA HIS A 125 -19.32 23.32 -50.56
C HIS A 125 -19.86 21.93 -50.93
N GLN A 126 -20.82 21.83 -51.86
CA GLN A 126 -21.40 20.56 -52.30
C GLN A 126 -20.47 19.74 -53.20
N GLU A 127 -19.71 20.39 -54.09
CA GLU A 127 -18.81 19.66 -54.99
C GLU A 127 -17.59 19.14 -54.21
N VAL A 128 -17.10 19.90 -53.22
CA VAL A 128 -16.05 19.42 -52.32
C VAL A 128 -16.53 18.21 -51.51
N LEU A 129 -17.74 18.24 -50.96
CA LEU A 129 -18.31 17.09 -50.25
C LEU A 129 -18.45 15.87 -51.16
N ALA A 130 -18.75 16.06 -52.45
CA ALA A 130 -18.80 14.98 -53.42
C ALA A 130 -17.41 14.37 -53.69
N VAL A 131 -16.37 15.20 -53.82
CA VAL A 131 -14.98 14.72 -54.00
C VAL A 131 -14.49 13.99 -52.74
N LEU A 132 -14.72 14.55 -51.54
CA LEU A 132 -14.32 13.93 -50.27
C LEU A 132 -14.96 12.57 -50.04
N ARG A 133 -16.23 12.39 -50.43
CA ARG A 133 -16.88 11.08 -50.39
C ARG A 133 -16.27 10.07 -51.36
N THR A 134 -15.76 10.55 -52.49
CA THR A 134 -15.20 9.71 -53.54
C THR A 134 -13.76 9.29 -53.20
N GLU A 135 -12.95 10.22 -52.69
CA GLU A 135 -11.54 9.97 -52.38
C GLU A 135 -11.34 9.39 -50.96
N HIS A 136 -12.24 9.69 -50.03
CA HIS A 136 -12.18 9.21 -48.64
C HIS A 136 -13.55 8.67 -48.19
N PRO A 137 -13.99 7.52 -48.72
CA PRO A 137 -15.31 6.96 -48.44
C PRO A 137 -15.50 6.53 -46.97
N ASP A 138 -14.40 6.24 -46.27
CA ASP A 138 -14.42 5.71 -44.90
C ASP A 138 -14.59 6.80 -43.82
N LEU A 139 -14.55 8.08 -44.19
CA LEU A 139 -14.79 9.18 -43.26
C LEU A 139 -16.30 9.36 -43.03
N ASP A 140 -16.70 9.63 -41.78
CA ASP A 140 -18.08 10.03 -41.50
C ASP A 140 -18.32 11.48 -41.98
N HIS A 141 -18.97 11.59 -43.14
CA HIS A 141 -19.30 12.87 -43.76
C HIS A 141 -20.62 13.47 -43.23
N GLY A 142 -21.35 12.77 -42.36
CA GLY A 142 -22.65 13.19 -41.81
C GLY A 142 -22.60 14.56 -41.11
N PRO A 143 -21.64 14.82 -40.20
CA PRO A 143 -21.48 16.11 -39.54
C PRO A 143 -21.21 17.26 -40.52
N LEU A 144 -20.45 17.02 -41.58
CA LEU A 144 -20.14 18.02 -42.60
C LEU A 144 -21.38 18.32 -43.48
N GLN A 145 -22.14 17.30 -43.87
CA GLN A 145 -23.39 17.46 -44.65
C GLN A 145 -24.46 18.23 -43.88
N ALA A 146 -24.60 17.98 -42.57
CA ALA A 146 -25.54 18.71 -41.73
C ALA A 146 -25.19 20.20 -41.60
N ARG A 147 -23.89 20.53 -41.63
CA ARG A 147 -23.40 21.90 -41.52
C ARG A 147 -23.45 22.67 -42.84
N PHE A 148 -23.38 21.97 -43.96
CA PHE A 148 -23.46 22.53 -45.30
C PHE A 148 -24.56 21.81 -46.11
N PRO A 149 -25.84 22.09 -45.86
CA PRO A 149 -26.93 21.49 -46.63
C PRO A 149 -26.91 21.96 -48.09
N PRO A 150 -27.46 21.16 -49.03
CA PRO A 150 -27.60 21.59 -50.41
C PRO A 150 -28.51 22.84 -50.49
N PRO A 151 -28.27 23.76 -51.42
CA PRO A 151 -29.18 24.89 -51.61
C PRO A 151 -30.59 24.37 -51.94
N GLU A 152 -31.59 24.88 -51.22
CA GLU A 152 -32.99 24.52 -51.48
C GLU A 152 -33.34 24.90 -52.92
N ALA A 153 -33.75 23.91 -53.71
CA ALA A 153 -34.22 24.13 -55.07
C ALA A 153 -35.38 25.12 -55.01
N LYS A 154 -35.18 26.33 -55.56
CA LYS A 154 -36.31 27.23 -55.80
C LYS A 154 -37.27 26.50 -56.74
N GLY A 155 -38.47 26.19 -56.23
CA GLY A 155 -39.53 25.63 -57.03
C GLY A 155 -39.79 26.51 -58.23
N GLU A 156 -39.66 25.92 -59.43
CA GLU A 156 -40.45 26.36 -60.57
C GLU A 156 -41.90 26.05 -60.23
N ASP A 157 -42.59 27.00 -59.59
CA ASP A 157 -44.04 27.01 -59.60
C ASP A 157 -44.47 27.43 -60.99
N GLY A 158 -44.84 26.44 -61.79
CA GLY A 158 -45.60 26.67 -63.01
C GLY A 158 -46.95 27.28 -62.69
N SER A 159 -47.23 28.46 -63.25
CA SER A 159 -48.53 28.90 -63.77
C SER A 159 -48.35 30.16 -64.62
#